data_AF-A0A1H9SPN7-F1
#
_entry.id   AF-A0A1H9SPN7-F1
#
_cell.length_a   1.000
_cell.length_b   1.000
_cell.length_c   1.000
_cell.angle_alpha   90.00
_cell.angle_beta   90.00
_cell.angle_gamma   90.00
#
_symmetry.space_group_name_H-M   'P 1'
#
loop_
_entity.id
_entity.type
_entity.pdbx_description
1 polymer ?
#
loop_
_entity_poly.entity_id
_entity_poly.type
_entity_poly.pdbx_seq_one_letter_code
_entity_poly.pdbx_strand_id
1 'polypeptide(L)'
;MKDCPMSSRELTRAETERLALLSEKASAVSQCVGAILQHGYDSYSLSTPDTSNRRRLSQEIEELLGVIVVMDRDLDPNVADNPKDVIARVLKQSQHQPG
;
A
#
# COMPACT_ATOMS: atom_id res chain seq x y z
N MET A 1 -14.91 23.95 -33.44
CA MET A 1 -14.16 23.64 -32.22
C MET A 1 -15.21 23.31 -31.16
N LYS A 2 -15.42 22.02 -30.85
CA LYS A 2 -16.42 21.61 -29.86
C LYS A 2 -15.73 21.59 -28.50
N ASP A 3 -16.28 22.34 -27.56
CA ASP A 3 -15.82 22.39 -26.18
C ASP A 3 -15.82 20.98 -25.57
N CYS A 4 -14.62 20.52 -25.20
CA CYS A 4 -14.44 19.32 -24.39
C CYS A 4 -14.78 19.73 -22.96
N PRO A 5 -15.80 19.14 -22.30
CA PRO A 5 -16.06 19.46 -20.91
C PRO A 5 -14.91 18.84 -20.10
N MET A 6 -14.03 19.69 -19.58
CA MET A 6 -13.19 19.36 -18.43
C MET A 6 -14.13 19.04 -17.27
N SER A 7 -14.57 17.80 -17.19
CA SER A 7 -15.28 17.25 -16.04
C SER A 7 -14.27 17.10 -14.91
N SER A 8 -13.92 18.20 -14.22
CA SER A 8 -13.28 18.10 -12.91
C SER A 8 -14.34 17.64 -11.92
N ARG A 9 -14.58 16.34 -11.85
CA ARG A 9 -15.26 15.75 -10.70
C ARG A 9 -14.29 15.87 -9.54
N GLU A 10 -14.51 16.86 -8.70
CA GLU A 10 -13.81 16.98 -7.42
C GLU A 10 -14.14 15.76 -6.56
N LEU A 11 -13.12 15.21 -5.89
CA LEU A 11 -13.32 14.11 -4.95
C LEU A 11 -14.25 14.58 -3.83
N THR A 12 -15.18 13.72 -3.41
CA THR A 12 -15.90 13.94 -2.17
C THR A 12 -14.90 13.96 -1.01
N ARG A 13 -15.30 14.62 0.08
CA ARG A 13 -14.51 14.63 1.32
C ARG A 13 -14.18 13.20 1.78
N ALA A 14 -15.13 12.29 1.68
CA ALA A 14 -14.98 10.91 2.15
C ALA A 14 -14.00 10.11 1.28
N GLU A 15 -14.01 10.30 -0.05
CA GLU A 15 -13.01 9.71 -0.95
C GLU A 15 -11.61 10.28 -0.68
N THR A 16 -11.52 11.59 -0.45
CA THR A 16 -10.26 12.27 -0.12
C THR A 16 -9.66 11.71 1.18
N GLU A 17 -10.48 11.55 2.22
CA GLU A 17 -10.06 10.97 3.51
C GLU A 17 -9.59 9.53 3.36
N ARG A 18 -10.27 8.69 2.57
CA ARG A 18 -9.85 7.29 2.35
C ARG A 18 -8.56 7.18 1.54
N LEU A 19 -8.38 8.03 0.53
CA LEU A 19 -7.12 8.11 -0.23
C LEU A 19 -5.95 8.61 0.62
N ALA A 20 -6.20 9.56 1.53
CA ALA A 20 -5.19 10.01 2.49
C ALA A 20 -4.76 8.88 3.43
N LEU A 21 -5.72 8.12 3.97
CA LEU A 21 -5.43 6.93 4.80
C LEU A 21 -4.64 5.86 4.04
N LEU A 22 -4.99 5.61 2.77
CA LEU A 22 -4.25 4.69 1.92
C LEU A 22 -2.78 5.12 1.77
N SER A 23 -2.59 6.39 1.44
CA SER A 23 -1.25 6.98 1.28
C SER A 23 -0.42 6.88 2.55
N GLU A 24 -1.03 7.18 3.70
CA GLU A 24 -0.37 7.09 5.01
C GLU A 24 0.08 5.66 5.31
N LYS A 25 -0.82 4.67 5.19
CA LYS A 25 -0.48 3.28 5.51
C LYS A 25 0.49 2.65 4.50
N ALA A 26 0.36 2.96 3.22
CA ALA A 26 1.36 2.54 2.22
C ALA A 26 2.74 3.12 2.53
N SER A 27 2.81 4.38 2.96
CA SER A 27 4.07 5.04 3.34
C SER A 27 4.66 4.43 4.62
N ALA A 28 3.84 4.06 5.59
CA ALA A 28 4.28 3.39 6.82
C ALA A 28 4.84 1.98 6.54
N VAL A 29 4.18 1.20 5.67
CA VAL A 29 4.70 -0.08 5.17
C VAL A 29 6.06 0.12 4.49
N SER A 30 6.17 1.11 3.60
CA SER A 30 7.43 1.41 2.91
C SER A 30 8.57 1.76 3.88
N GLN A 31 8.28 2.52 4.94
CA GLN A 31 9.27 2.85 5.98
C GLN A 31 9.70 1.62 6.76
N CYS A 32 8.78 0.72 7.11
CA CYS A 32 9.10 -0.54 7.79
C CYS A 32 9.99 -1.43 6.91
N VAL A 33 9.67 -1.55 5.61
CA VAL A 33 10.52 -2.26 4.64
C VAL A 33 11.92 -1.66 4.59
N GLY A 34 12.04 -0.32 4.53
CA GLY A 34 13.33 0.38 4.56
C GLY A 34 14.14 0.06 5.82
N ALA A 35 13.50 0.05 7.00
CA ALA A 35 14.16 -0.30 8.26
C ALA A 35 14.63 -1.77 8.28
N ILE A 36 13.83 -2.69 7.74
CA ILE A 36 14.18 -4.11 7.64
C ILE A 36 15.36 -4.31 6.69
N LEU A 37 15.38 -3.62 5.55
CA LEU A 37 16.49 -3.72 4.59
C LEU A 37 17.81 -3.19 5.18
N GLN A 38 17.76 -2.17 6.04
CA GLN A 38 18.95 -1.58 6.66
C GLN A 38 19.43 -2.30 7.91
N HIS A 39 18.51 -2.81 8.73
CA HIS A 39 18.81 -3.28 10.08
C HIS A 39 18.41 -4.74 10.32
N GLY A 40 17.64 -5.36 9.43
CA GLY A 40 17.12 -6.72 9.59
C GLY A 40 15.74 -6.77 10.25
N TYR A 41 15.10 -7.95 10.11
CA TYR A 41 13.73 -8.18 10.57
C TYR A 41 13.57 -8.14 12.09
N ASP A 42 14.53 -8.67 12.84
CA ASP A 42 14.43 -8.82 14.29
C ASP A 42 15.13 -7.68 15.05
N SER A 43 15.53 -6.63 14.33
CA SER A 43 16.03 -5.39 14.93
C SER A 43 14.90 -4.53 15.50
N TYR A 44 15.27 -3.72 16.50
CA TYR A 44 14.35 -2.84 17.23
C TYR A 44 14.77 -1.39 17.03
N SER A 45 13.79 -0.51 16.84
CA SER A 45 14.04 0.93 16.74
C SER A 45 14.17 1.54 18.13
N LEU A 46 15.04 2.54 18.29
CA LEU A 46 15.15 3.32 19.54
C LEU A 46 13.84 4.01 19.92
N SER A 47 12.99 4.35 18.95
CA SER A 47 11.68 4.95 19.22
C SER A 47 10.59 3.94 19.62
N THR A 48 10.82 2.65 19.34
CA THR A 48 9.87 1.57 19.64
C THR A 48 10.64 0.32 20.10
N PRO A 49 11.33 0.39 21.26
CA PRO A 49 12.28 -0.64 21.70
C PRO A 49 11.62 -1.98 22.02
N ASP A 50 10.31 -1.99 22.25
CA ASP A 50 9.55 -3.21 22.57
C ASP A 50 8.94 -3.90 21.34
N THR A 51 9.12 -3.34 20.13
CA THR A 51 8.53 -3.86 18.90
C THR A 51 9.60 -4.10 17.85
N SER A 52 9.75 -5.35 17.41
CA SER A 52 10.67 -5.67 16.31
C SER A 52 10.15 -5.10 14.99
N ASN A 53 11.06 -4.85 14.06
CA ASN A 53 10.72 -4.42 12.71
C ASN A 53 9.73 -5.37 12.03
N ARG A 54 9.88 -6.68 12.26
CA ARG A 54 8.93 -7.71 11.80
C ARG A 54 7.52 -7.47 12.34
N ARG A 55 7.37 -7.29 13.66
CA ARG A 55 6.06 -7.07 14.28
C ARG A 55 5.43 -5.77 13.78
N ARG A 56 6.25 -4.71 13.67
CA ARG A 56 5.80 -3.42 13.16
C ARG A 56 5.31 -3.52 11.71
N LEU A 57 6.06 -4.20 10.84
CA LEU A 57 5.63 -4.45 9.47
C LEU A 57 4.30 -5.20 9.42
N SER A 58 4.13 -6.24 10.25
CA SER A 58 2.87 -6.99 10.33
C SER A 58 1.69 -6.09 10.70
N GLN A 59 1.86 -5.20 11.69
CA GLN A 59 0.83 -4.25 12.11
C GLN A 59 0.45 -3.29 10.97
N GLU A 60 1.43 -2.67 10.30
CA GLU A 60 1.15 -1.72 9.21
C GLU A 60 0.50 -2.42 8.00
N ILE A 61 0.85 -3.68 7.72
CA ILE A 61 0.17 -4.48 6.68
C ILE A 61 -1.28 -4.76 7.07
N GLU A 62 -1.55 -5.15 8.31
CA GLU A 62 -2.93 -5.38 8.79
C GLU A 62 -3.77 -4.10 8.70
N GLU A 63 -3.20 -2.95 9.09
CA GLU A 63 -3.88 -1.66 8.96
C GLU A 63 -4.12 -1.26 7.50
N LEU A 64 -3.15 -1.49 6.61
CA LEU A 64 -3.32 -1.28 5.17
C LEU A 64 -4.44 -2.16 4.59
N LEU A 65 -4.51 -3.44 4.97
CA LEU A 65 -5.61 -4.32 4.58
C LEU A 65 -6.96 -3.79 5.06
N GLY A 66 -7.02 -3.27 6.28
CA GLY A 66 -8.22 -2.60 6.80
C GLY A 66 -8.64 -1.40 5.94
N VAL A 67 -7.68 -0.57 5.53
CA VAL A 67 -7.95 0.57 4.62
C VAL A 67 -8.46 0.08 3.26
N ILE A 68 -7.86 -0.96 2.68
CA ILE A 68 -8.29 -1.54 1.40
C ILE A 68 -9.76 -1.99 1.48
N VAL A 69 -10.17 -2.64 2.57
CA VAL A 69 -11.58 -3.04 2.77
C VAL A 69 -12.52 -1.84 2.77
N VAL A 70 -12.13 -0.73 3.39
CA VAL A 70 -12.96 0.49 3.43
C VAL A 70 -13.02 1.19 2.07
N MET A 71 -11.96 1.04 1.26
CA MET A 71 -11.84 1.56 -0.11
C MET A 71 -12.56 0.72 -1.17
N ASP A 72 -13.01 -0.50 -0.86
CA ASP A 72 -13.66 -1.41 -1.84
C ASP A 72 -14.76 -0.73 -2.67
N ARG A 73 -15.48 0.22 -2.07
CA ARG A 73 -16.52 1.01 -2.73
C ARG A 73 -16.03 2.02 -3.78
N ASP A 74 -14.76 2.46 -3.68
CA ASP A 74 -14.16 3.50 -4.54
C ASP A 74 -13.27 2.90 -5.63
N LEU A 75 -12.86 1.64 -5.47
CA LEU A 75 -11.97 0.96 -6.41
C LEU A 75 -12.78 0.33 -7.54
N ASP A 76 -12.16 0.21 -8.72
CA ASP A 76 -12.81 -0.40 -9.88
C ASP A 76 -12.90 -1.93 -9.69
N PRO A 77 -14.11 -2.50 -9.56
CA PRO A 77 -14.28 -3.94 -9.34
C PRO A 77 -13.92 -4.77 -10.57
N ASN A 78 -13.80 -4.17 -11.75
CA ASN A 78 -13.48 -4.86 -13.01
C ASN A 78 -11.97 -5.05 -13.22
N VAL A 79 -11.14 -4.59 -12.29
CA VAL A 79 -9.69 -4.84 -12.28
C VAL A 79 -9.36 -6.27 -11.81
N ALA A 80 -10.37 -7.09 -11.51
CA ALA A 80 -10.23 -8.46 -11.03
C ALA A 80 -9.56 -9.40 -12.06
N ASP A 81 -8.24 -9.35 -12.13
CA ASP A 81 -7.40 -10.44 -12.58
C ASP A 81 -7.54 -11.61 -11.59
N ASN A 82 -7.51 -12.84 -12.08
CA ASN A 82 -7.39 -14.02 -11.23
C ASN A 82 -6.20 -13.82 -10.28
N PRO A 83 -6.32 -14.07 -8.95
CA PRO A 83 -5.22 -13.89 -8.00
C PRO A 83 -3.91 -14.57 -8.43
N LYS A 84 -4.01 -15.70 -9.16
CA LYS A 84 -2.85 -16.38 -9.74
C LYS A 84 -2.10 -15.52 -10.76
N ASP A 85 -2.81 -14.78 -11.59
CA ASP A 85 -2.23 -13.92 -12.62
C ASP A 85 -1.57 -12.69 -11.99
N VAL A 86 -2.16 -12.13 -10.93
CA VAL A 86 -1.56 -11.05 -10.13
C VAL A 86 -0.25 -11.52 -9.47
N ILE A 87 -0.26 -12.68 -8.80
CA ILE A 87 0.93 -13.25 -8.17
C ILE A 87 2.01 -13.52 -9.21
N ALA A 88 1.66 -14.13 -10.35
CA ALA A 88 2.60 -14.40 -11.44
C ALA A 88 3.25 -13.10 -11.96
N ARG A 89 2.47 -12.02 -12.10
CA ARG A 89 2.97 -10.70 -12.51
C ARG A 89 3.95 -10.12 -11.50
N VAL A 90 3.62 -10.15 -10.21
CA VAL A 90 4.49 -9.64 -9.13
C VAL A 90 5.80 -10.43 -9.06
N LEU A 91 5.73 -11.76 -9.08
CA LEU A 91 6.92 -12.63 -9.05
C LEU A 91 7.82 -12.41 -10.26
N LYS A 92 7.26 -12.19 -11.45
CA LYS A 92 8.02 -11.87 -12.66
C LYS A 92 8.80 -10.56 -12.52
N GLN A 93 8.25 -9.56 -11.84
CA GLN A 93 8.94 -8.29 -11.57
C GLN A 93 10.12 -8.48 -10.60
N SER A 94 10.01 -9.40 -9.64
CA SER A 94 11.09 -9.70 -8.68
C SER A 94 12.27 -10.49 -9.28
N GLN A 95 12.12 -11.12 -10.43
CA GLN A 95 13.18 -11.92 -11.09
C GLN A 95 14.23 -11.09 -11.86
N HIS A 96 14.22 -9.75 -11.75
CA HIS A 96 15.09 -8.85 -12.52
C HIS A 96 16.32 -8.29 -11.77
N GLN A 97 16.83 -8.95 -10.72
CA GLN A 97 18.15 -8.61 -10.16
C GLN A 97 19.00 -9.86 -9.84
N PRO A 98 19.92 -10.25 -10.72
CA PRO A 98 21.15 -10.93 -10.34
C PRO A 98 22.23 -9.91 -9.96
N GLY A 99 22.68 -9.95 -8.70
CA GLY A 99 23.95 -9.34 -8.24
C GLY A 99 23.83 -7.95 -7.64
#